data_AF-A0A6I4KU52-F1
#
_entry.id   AF-A0A6I4KU52-F1
#
_cell.length_a   1.000
_cell.length_b   1.000
_cell.length_c   1.000
_cell.angle_alpha   90.00
_cell.angle_beta   90.00
_cell.angle_gamma   90.00
#
_symmetry.space_group_name_H-M   'P 1'
#
loop_
_entity.id
_entity.type
_entity.pdbx_description
1 polymer ?
#
loop_
_entity_poly.entity_id
_entity_poly.type
_entity_poly.pdbx_seq_one_letter_code
_entity_poly.pdbx_strand_id
1 'polypeptide(L)'
;MTKLLHTCLVALLLTLYSGLALSELRQAQTVQDSELRADPSHNASSLGRIGKQASVMVQARQGGWYQVRTSTGQEGWLPLLSLRFVKQTQGSGSSNLGNLLSLGSKAAPASGVATGVRGISDEQLKSAAGSLPANLYDLEHFAAQPAEARAFAQQGGLQSQPLPYSRQ
;
A
#
# COMPACT_ATOMS: atom_id res chain seq x y z
N MET A 1 -53.12 11.48 -9.53
CA MET A 1 -51.92 11.89 -8.78
C MET A 1 -50.95 10.74 -8.48
N THR A 2 -51.42 9.49 -8.31
CA THR A 2 -50.56 8.32 -8.03
C THR A 2 -49.62 7.94 -9.19
N LYS A 3 -50.03 8.06 -10.45
CA LYS A 3 -49.20 7.71 -11.63
C LYS A 3 -47.98 8.63 -11.82
N LEU A 4 -48.12 9.93 -11.53
CA LEU A 4 -47.04 10.92 -11.56
C LEU A 4 -46.01 10.71 -10.45
N LEU A 5 -46.46 10.25 -9.28
CA LEU A 5 -45.58 9.91 -8.15
C LEU A 5 -44.71 8.68 -8.47
N HIS A 6 -45.29 7.66 -9.13
CA HIS A 6 -44.57 6.44 -9.52
C HIS A 6 -43.54 6.71 -10.62
N THR A 7 -43.87 7.54 -11.63
CA THR A 7 -42.91 7.91 -12.67
C THR A 7 -41.72 8.69 -12.12
N CYS A 8 -41.94 9.56 -11.13
CA CYS A 8 -40.86 10.28 -10.46
C CYS A 8 -39.99 9.33 -9.62
N LEU A 9 -40.59 8.38 -8.91
CA LEU A 9 -39.87 7.40 -8.09
C LEU A 9 -39.03 6.43 -8.94
N VAL A 10 -39.53 5.99 -10.09
CA VAL A 10 -38.78 5.16 -11.04
C VAL A 10 -37.63 5.94 -11.68
N ALA A 11 -37.84 7.22 -12.04
CA ALA A 11 -36.78 8.06 -12.59
C ALA A 11 -35.67 8.35 -11.55
N LEU A 12 -36.04 8.54 -10.28
CA LEU A 12 -35.08 8.70 -9.17
C LEU A 12 -34.29 7.41 -8.92
N LEU A 13 -34.93 6.24 -9.03
CA LEU A 13 -34.28 4.94 -8.89
C LEU A 13 -33.31 4.66 -10.05
N LEU A 14 -33.66 5.08 -11.27
CA LEU A 14 -32.81 4.93 -12.46
C LEU A 14 -31.55 5.81 -12.41
N THR A 15 -31.67 7.05 -11.93
CA THR A 15 -30.51 7.96 -11.78
C THR A 15 -29.59 7.57 -10.63
N LEU A 16 -30.14 6.94 -9.59
CA LEU A 16 -29.36 6.42 -8.45
C LEU A 16 -28.50 5.19 -8.81
N TYR A 17 -28.93 4.41 -9.81
CA TYR A 17 -28.18 3.24 -10.29
C TYR A 17 -26.93 3.60 -11.11
N SER A 18 -26.94 4.74 -11.80
CA SER A 18 -25.84 5.17 -12.68
C SER A 18 -24.60 5.72 -11.93
N GLY A 19 -24.70 5.92 -10.60
CA GLY A 19 -23.63 6.50 -9.77
C GLY A 19 -22.60 5.50 -9.23
N LEU A 20 -22.76 4.20 -9.47
CA LEU A 20 -21.95 3.13 -8.86
C LEU A 20 -20.79 2.69 -9.78
N ALA A 21 -19.79 3.55 -9.97
CA ALA A 21 -18.38 3.16 -10.17
C ALA A 21 -17.56 4.39 -10.56
N LEU A 22 -17.24 5.25 -9.59
CA LEU A 22 -16.07 6.11 -9.74
C LEU A 22 -14.84 5.22 -9.54
N SER A 23 -14.41 4.57 -10.62
CA SER A 23 -13.09 3.95 -10.68
C SER A 23 -12.08 5.08 -10.48
N GLU A 24 -11.50 5.15 -9.30
CA GLU A 24 -10.45 6.12 -9.03
C GLU A 24 -9.25 5.76 -9.92
N LEU A 25 -9.11 6.44 -11.06
CA LEU A 25 -7.93 6.35 -11.90
C LEU A 25 -6.74 6.89 -11.09
N ARG A 26 -6.05 5.97 -10.41
CA ARG A 26 -4.86 6.29 -9.62
C ARG A 26 -3.64 5.99 -10.47
N GLN A 27 -2.76 6.98 -10.61
CA GLN A 27 -1.47 6.78 -11.25
C GLN A 27 -0.54 5.97 -10.33
N ALA A 28 0.08 4.94 -10.90
CA ALA A 28 1.08 4.13 -10.24
C ALA A 28 2.29 3.92 -11.15
N GLN A 29 3.41 3.55 -10.53
CA GLN A 29 4.62 3.15 -11.22
C GLN A 29 5.01 1.75 -10.80
N THR A 30 5.56 0.97 -11.71
CA THR A 30 6.11 -0.35 -11.39
C THR A 30 7.41 -0.23 -10.59
N VAL A 31 7.59 -1.06 -9.57
CA VAL A 31 8.79 -1.06 -8.71
C VAL A 31 9.91 -1.94 -9.29
N GLN A 32 9.54 -2.93 -10.09
CA GLN A 32 10.41 -3.92 -10.71
C GLN A 32 9.84 -4.37 -12.06
N ASP A 33 10.64 -5.06 -12.86
CA ASP A 33 10.18 -5.69 -14.09
C ASP A 33 9.09 -6.71 -13.75
N SER A 34 7.94 -6.61 -14.41
CA SER A 34 6.77 -7.44 -14.13
C SER A 34 6.07 -7.83 -15.41
N GLU A 35 5.44 -8.99 -15.41
CA GLU A 35 4.63 -9.45 -16.52
C GLU A 35 3.22 -8.90 -16.39
N LEU A 36 2.71 -8.28 -17.44
CA LEU A 36 1.31 -7.93 -17.57
C LEU A 36 0.54 -9.22 -17.88
N ARG A 37 -0.48 -9.53 -17.09
CA ARG A 37 -1.22 -10.80 -17.20
C ARG A 37 -2.66 -10.60 -17.66
N ALA A 38 -3.22 -11.62 -18.31
CA ALA A 38 -4.61 -11.58 -18.77
C ALA A 38 -5.63 -11.64 -17.62
N ASP A 39 -5.28 -12.35 -16.54
CA ASP A 39 -6.16 -12.58 -15.38
C ASP A 39 -5.42 -12.34 -14.05
N PRO A 40 -6.13 -12.11 -12.94
CA PRO A 40 -5.56 -11.92 -11.60
C PRO A 40 -5.09 -13.26 -10.99
N SER A 41 -4.20 -13.97 -11.68
CA SER A 41 -3.62 -15.23 -11.21
C SER A 41 -2.16 -15.41 -11.69
N HIS A 42 -1.38 -16.15 -10.91
CA HIS A 42 0.01 -16.48 -11.26
C HIS A 42 0.12 -17.48 -12.41
N ASN A 43 -0.97 -18.17 -12.75
CA ASN A 43 -1.03 -19.13 -13.87
C ASN A 43 -1.60 -18.52 -15.15
N ALA A 44 -2.04 -17.25 -15.11
CA ALA A 44 -2.56 -16.55 -16.28
C ALA A 44 -1.47 -16.32 -17.33
N SER A 45 -1.85 -16.34 -18.61
CA SER A 45 -0.97 -16.02 -19.72
C SER A 45 -0.40 -14.60 -19.60
N SER A 46 0.87 -14.44 -19.96
CA SER A 46 1.51 -13.14 -20.05
C SER A 46 1.10 -12.45 -21.35
N LEU A 47 0.56 -11.24 -21.24
CA LEU A 47 0.23 -10.33 -22.34
C LEU A 47 1.43 -9.48 -22.78
N GLY A 48 2.51 -9.47 -21.99
CA GLY A 48 3.71 -8.70 -22.24
C GLY A 48 4.52 -8.45 -20.97
N ARG A 49 5.69 -7.83 -21.13
CA ARG A 49 6.53 -7.38 -20.02
C ARG A 49 6.46 -5.88 -19.88
N ILE A 50 6.34 -5.42 -18.64
CA ILE A 50 6.41 -4.03 -18.24
C ILE A 50 7.71 -3.83 -17.47
N GLY A 51 8.52 -2.89 -17.92
CA GLY A 51 9.78 -2.54 -17.27
C GLY A 51 9.58 -1.90 -15.90
N LYS A 52 10.63 -1.84 -15.09
CA LYS A 52 10.70 -1.05 -13.86
C LYS A 52 10.41 0.44 -14.11
N GLN A 53 9.76 1.11 -13.16
CA GLN A 53 9.39 2.54 -13.19
C GLN A 53 8.47 2.95 -14.34
N ALA A 54 7.79 2.00 -14.99
CA ALA A 54 6.79 2.29 -16.00
C ALA A 54 5.53 2.86 -15.34
N SER A 55 5.05 3.99 -15.87
CA SER A 55 3.80 4.61 -15.44
C SER A 55 2.60 3.84 -15.99
N VAL A 56 1.67 3.52 -15.10
CA VAL A 56 0.42 2.82 -15.41
C VAL A 56 -0.75 3.49 -14.69
N MET A 57 -1.95 3.36 -15.25
CA MET A 57 -3.18 3.80 -14.61
C MET A 57 -3.88 2.59 -13.98
N VAL A 58 -4.13 2.65 -12.68
CA VAL A 58 -4.87 1.59 -11.98
C VAL A 58 -6.36 1.85 -12.14
N GLN A 59 -7.09 0.85 -12.64
CA GLN A 59 -8.53 0.92 -12.88
C GLN A 59 -9.34 0.24 -11.78
N ALA A 60 -8.88 -0.94 -11.36
CA ALA A 60 -9.57 -1.77 -10.39
C ALA A 60 -8.58 -2.59 -9.55
N ARG A 61 -9.08 -3.14 -8.45
CA ARG A 61 -8.34 -4.06 -7.57
C ARG A 61 -9.16 -5.33 -7.38
N GLN A 62 -8.50 -6.47 -7.48
CA GLN A 62 -9.07 -7.77 -7.17
C GLN A 62 -8.08 -8.58 -6.33
N GLY A 63 -8.36 -8.73 -5.04
CA GLY A 63 -7.47 -9.44 -4.10
C GLY A 63 -6.05 -8.87 -4.07
N GLY A 64 -5.08 -9.73 -4.41
CA GLY A 64 -3.65 -9.41 -4.51
C GLY A 64 -3.23 -8.78 -5.84
N TRP A 65 -4.16 -8.35 -6.69
CA TRP A 65 -3.91 -7.87 -8.03
C TRP A 65 -4.55 -6.50 -8.30
N TYR A 66 -3.93 -5.74 -9.19
CA TYR A 66 -4.47 -4.52 -9.76
C TYR A 66 -4.68 -4.70 -11.26
N GLN A 67 -5.86 -4.31 -11.73
CA GLN A 67 -6.09 -4.11 -13.15
C GLN A 67 -5.53 -2.75 -13.53
N VAL A 68 -4.64 -2.75 -14.52
CA VAL A 68 -3.94 -1.56 -14.97
C VAL A 68 -4.14 -1.35 -16.46
N ARG A 69 -4.00 -0.10 -16.88
CA ARG A 69 -3.86 0.31 -18.27
C ARG A 69 -2.49 0.92 -18.49
N THR A 70 -1.75 0.40 -19.45
CA THR A 70 -0.45 0.94 -19.85
C THR A 70 -0.61 2.21 -20.68
N SER A 71 0.48 2.96 -20.87
CA SER A 71 0.52 4.11 -21.78
C SER A 71 0.23 3.74 -23.24
N THR A 72 0.53 2.50 -23.64
CA THR A 72 0.18 1.94 -24.96
C THR A 72 -1.29 1.56 -25.09
N GLY A 73 -2.08 1.72 -24.03
CA GLY A 73 -3.51 1.42 -24.00
C GLY A 73 -3.85 -0.05 -23.70
N GLN A 74 -2.85 -0.91 -23.48
CA GLN A 74 -3.04 -2.31 -23.14
C GLN A 74 -3.55 -2.44 -21.70
N GLU A 75 -4.54 -3.30 -21.50
CA GLU A 75 -5.10 -3.60 -20.19
C GLU A 75 -4.66 -4.98 -19.72
N GLY A 76 -4.42 -5.11 -18.42
CA GLY A 76 -4.10 -6.39 -17.80
C GLY A 76 -3.87 -6.27 -16.31
N TRP A 77 -3.38 -7.35 -15.72
CA TRP A 77 -3.23 -7.49 -14.28
C TRP A 77 -1.77 -7.48 -13.85
N LEU A 78 -1.51 -6.75 -12.76
CA LEU A 78 -0.21 -6.70 -12.10
C LEU A 78 -0.35 -7.05 -10.61
N PRO A 79 0.64 -7.71 -10.00
CA PRO A 79 0.66 -7.96 -8.56
C PRO A 79 0.60 -6.67 -7.74
N LEU A 80 -0.04 -6.72 -6.57
CA LEU A 80 -0.16 -5.57 -5.68
C LEU A 80 1.21 -4.98 -5.28
N LEU A 81 2.18 -5.86 -5.02
CA LEU A 81 3.52 -5.50 -4.55
C LEU A 81 4.45 -5.01 -5.67
N SER A 82 4.06 -5.17 -6.94
CA SER A 82 4.85 -4.65 -8.06
C SER A 82 4.55 -3.18 -8.36
N LEU A 83 3.56 -2.56 -7.70
CA LEU A 83 3.12 -1.20 -7.96
C LEU A 83 3.35 -0.27 -6.78
N ARG A 84 3.76 0.96 -7.08
CA ARG A 84 3.86 2.08 -6.15
C ARG A 84 2.98 3.21 -6.65
N PHE A 85 2.03 3.63 -5.82
CA PHE A 85 1.18 4.77 -6.14
C PHE A 85 1.96 6.07 -6.05
N VAL A 86 1.83 6.91 -7.08
CA VAL A 86 2.44 8.23 -7.08
C VAL A 86 1.50 9.14 -6.27
N LYS A 87 2.00 9.72 -5.18
CA LYS A 87 1.27 10.74 -4.44
C LYS A 87 1.21 11.99 -5.33
N GLN A 88 0.08 12.24 -5.97
CA GLN A 88 -0.15 13.49 -6.67
C GLN A 88 -0.15 14.61 -5.63
N THR A 89 0.97 15.31 -5.49
CA THR A 89 0.98 16.65 -4.91
C THR A 89 0.16 17.51 -5.85
N GLN A 90 -1.10 17.72 -5.50
CA GLN A 90 -2.01 18.67 -6.14
C GLN A 90 -1.30 20.01 -6.30
N GLY A 91 -0.75 20.25 -7.49
CA GLY A 91 -0.21 21.54 -7.89
C GLY A 91 -1.29 22.27 -8.68
N SER A 92 -2.08 23.10 -8.01
CA SER A 92 -2.80 24.20 -8.65
C SER A 92 -3.26 25.22 -7.61
N GLY A 93 -2.68 26.43 -7.66
CA GLY A 93 -3.22 27.68 -7.08
C GLY A 93 -3.34 27.77 -5.56
N SER A 94 -2.50 28.62 -4.94
CA SER A 94 -2.51 29.02 -3.51
C SER A 94 -1.73 28.13 -2.54
N SER A 95 -0.44 27.95 -2.83
CA SER A 95 0.53 27.17 -2.06
C SER A 95 0.81 27.66 -0.62
N ASN A 96 0.28 28.82 -0.21
CA ASN A 96 0.59 29.42 1.09
C ASN A 96 -0.51 29.20 2.15
N LEU A 97 -1.78 29.06 1.74
CA LEU A 97 -2.89 28.88 2.69
C LEU A 97 -3.13 27.39 3.04
N GLY A 98 -2.91 26.48 2.07
CA GLY A 98 -3.06 25.04 2.29
C GLY A 98 -2.02 24.46 3.25
N ASN A 99 -0.77 24.95 3.18
CA ASN A 99 0.28 24.55 4.12
C ASN A 99 -0.03 25.02 5.55
N LEU A 100 -0.54 26.25 5.74
CA LEU A 100 -0.90 26.79 7.06
C LEU A 100 -2.10 26.05 7.68
N LEU A 101 -3.11 25.69 6.88
CA LEU A 101 -4.25 24.89 7.36
C LEU A 101 -3.85 23.44 7.68
N SER A 102 -2.87 22.87 6.95
CA SER A 102 -2.31 21.53 7.20
C SER A 102 -1.48 21.44 8.49
N LEU A 103 -0.99 22.58 9.02
CA LEU A 103 -0.36 22.66 10.34
C LEU A 103 -1.40 22.53 11.48
N GLY A 104 -2.63 23.01 11.27
CA GLY A 104 -3.74 22.88 12.23
C GLY A 104 -4.49 21.55 12.13
N SER A 105 -4.34 20.82 11.03
CA SER A 105 -5.06 19.56 10.74
C SER A 105 -4.11 18.36 10.61
N LYS A 106 -3.08 18.28 11.46
CA LYS A 106 -2.26 17.07 11.60
C LYS A 106 -3.01 15.95 12.34
N ALA A 107 -4.05 15.42 11.73
CA ALA A 107 -4.35 14.00 11.89
C ALA A 107 -3.36 13.25 10.99
N ALA A 108 -2.36 12.59 11.60
CA ALA A 108 -1.38 11.78 10.89
C ALA A 108 -2.09 10.71 10.02
N PRO A 109 -1.62 10.45 8.78
CA PRO A 109 -2.22 9.41 7.95
C PRO A 109 -1.99 8.05 8.59
N ALA A 110 -3.07 7.49 9.16
CA ALA A 110 -3.16 6.09 9.49
C ALA A 110 -3.06 5.27 8.21
N SER A 111 -2.10 4.34 8.14
CA SER A 111 -2.31 2.97 7.66
C SER A 111 -0.99 2.34 7.29
N GLY A 112 -0.71 1.18 7.87
CA GLY A 112 0.15 0.13 7.32
C GLY A 112 0.79 -0.73 8.40
N VAL A 113 -0.09 -1.45 9.08
CA VAL A 113 0.17 -2.62 9.91
C VAL A 113 0.62 -3.78 9.01
N ALA A 114 1.81 -4.32 9.26
CA ALA A 114 2.11 -5.76 9.14
C ALA A 114 3.52 -6.10 9.64
N THR A 115 4.52 -5.21 9.52
CA THR A 115 5.86 -5.43 10.07
C THR A 115 6.45 -4.07 10.42
N GLY A 116 6.45 -3.72 11.70
CA GLY A 116 6.71 -2.37 12.18
C GLY A 116 8.02 -1.81 11.63
N VAL A 117 7.92 -0.85 10.71
CA VAL A 117 8.16 0.58 10.96
C VAL A 117 7.39 1.35 9.88
N ARG A 118 6.21 1.88 10.20
CA ARG A 118 5.50 2.82 9.31
C ARG A 118 5.23 4.09 10.07
N GLY A 119 5.95 5.16 9.71
CA GLY A 119 5.81 6.48 10.32
C GLY A 119 7.12 7.07 10.85
N ILE A 120 8.19 6.29 10.90
CA ILE A 120 9.53 6.77 11.25
C ILE A 120 10.25 7.21 9.97
N SER A 121 10.59 8.50 9.89
CA SER A 121 11.37 9.07 8.79
C SER A 121 12.88 9.04 9.10
N ASP A 122 13.74 9.20 8.09
CA ASP A 122 15.20 9.16 8.26
C ASP A 122 15.72 10.20 9.28
N GLU A 123 15.00 11.32 9.42
CA GLU A 123 15.30 12.39 10.36
C GLU A 123 14.97 11.98 11.80
N GLN A 124 13.87 11.25 12.01
CA GLN A 124 13.50 10.70 13.32
C GLN A 124 14.45 9.59 13.76
N LEU A 125 15.02 8.80 12.83
CA LEU A 125 16.07 7.82 13.15
C LEU A 125 17.37 8.50 13.58
N LYS A 126 17.80 9.55 12.87
CA LYS A 126 19.02 10.31 13.21
C LYS A 126 18.93 10.97 14.57
N SER A 127 17.75 11.46 14.94
CA SER A 127 17.50 12.16 16.21
C SER A 127 17.17 11.21 17.37
N ALA A 128 16.55 10.05 17.10
CA ALA A 128 16.30 9.00 18.10
C ALA A 128 17.56 8.20 18.49
N ALA A 129 18.62 8.22 17.66
CA ALA A 129 19.90 7.61 18.00
C ALA A 129 20.56 8.18 19.27
N GLY A 130 20.16 9.39 19.70
CA GLY A 130 20.64 10.04 20.92
C GLY A 130 19.73 9.88 22.15
N SER A 131 18.48 9.46 21.97
CA SER A 131 17.52 9.25 23.05
C SER A 131 16.72 7.98 22.81
N LEU A 132 17.36 6.84 23.12
CA LEU A 132 16.66 5.59 23.35
C LEU A 132 15.55 5.88 24.37
N PRO A 133 14.26 5.73 24.01
CA PRO A 133 13.19 6.15 24.89
C PRO A 133 13.13 5.19 26.09
N ALA A 134 12.78 5.71 27.28
CA ALA A 134 12.89 5.02 28.57
C ALA A 134 12.14 3.66 28.64
N ASN A 135 11.21 3.44 27.71
CA ASN A 135 10.42 2.23 27.50
C ASN A 135 11.20 1.05 26.85
N LEU A 136 12.49 1.19 26.53
CA LEU A 136 13.31 0.04 26.16
C LEU A 136 13.49 -0.96 27.31
N TYR A 137 13.54 -0.47 28.55
CA TYR A 137 13.57 -1.32 29.73
C TYR A 137 12.31 -2.17 29.89
N ASP A 138 11.14 -1.65 29.48
CA ASP A 138 9.90 -2.43 29.51
C ASP A 138 9.91 -3.55 28.47
N LEU A 139 10.59 -3.37 27.34
CA LEU A 139 10.73 -4.39 26.30
C LEU A 139 11.65 -5.55 26.72
N GLU A 140 12.66 -5.30 27.54
CA GLU A 140 13.53 -6.37 28.06
C GLU A 140 12.76 -7.40 28.89
N HIS A 141 11.66 -6.98 29.55
CA HIS A 141 10.80 -7.90 30.30
C HIS A 141 9.97 -8.83 29.41
N PHE A 142 9.73 -8.47 28.15
CA PHE A 142 9.06 -9.32 27.17
C PHE A 142 10.03 -10.21 26.37
N ALA A 143 11.35 -10.01 26.53
CA ALA A 143 12.35 -10.83 25.86
C ALA A 143 12.42 -12.22 26.51
N ALA A 144 12.26 -13.26 25.69
CA ALA A 144 12.43 -14.63 26.14
C ALA A 144 13.86 -14.87 26.63
N GLN A 145 14.03 -15.62 27.72
CA GLN A 145 15.36 -15.93 28.23
C GLN A 145 16.15 -16.76 27.20
N PRO A 146 17.42 -16.40 26.90
CA PRO A 146 18.20 -17.10 25.88
C PRO A 146 18.35 -18.61 26.10
N ALA A 147 18.28 -19.08 27.35
CA ALA A 147 18.33 -20.50 27.68
C ALA A 147 17.02 -21.22 27.31
N GLU A 148 15.88 -20.62 27.66
CA GLU A 148 14.55 -21.16 27.38
C GLU A 148 14.26 -21.18 25.88
N ALA A 149 14.62 -20.12 25.16
CA ALA A 149 14.50 -20.04 23.71
C ALA A 149 15.33 -21.13 23.00
N ARG A 150 16.54 -21.45 23.49
CA ARG A 150 17.38 -22.53 22.94
C ARG A 150 16.81 -23.91 23.24
N ALA A 151 16.28 -24.13 24.46
CA ALA A 151 15.65 -25.39 24.81
C ALA A 151 14.40 -25.65 23.95
N PHE A 152 13.55 -24.63 23.76
CA PHE A 152 12.40 -24.69 22.85
C PHE A 152 12.83 -24.98 21.40
N ALA A 153 13.87 -24.29 20.90
CA ALA A 153 14.40 -24.51 19.56
C ALA A 153 14.92 -25.95 19.38
N GLN A 154 15.61 -26.51 20.38
CA GLN A 154 16.08 -27.90 20.36
C GLN A 154 14.94 -28.92 20.42
N GLN A 155 13.89 -28.65 21.20
CA GLN A 155 12.67 -29.46 21.19
C GLN A 155 12.02 -29.48 19.81
N GLY A 156 12.08 -28.37 19.07
CA GLY A 156 11.66 -28.26 17.68
C GLY A 156 12.67 -28.78 16.65
N GLY A 157 13.80 -29.36 17.06
CA GLY A 157 14.84 -29.88 16.17
C GLY A 157 15.66 -28.82 15.43
N LEU A 158 15.58 -27.55 15.85
CA LEU A 158 16.35 -26.45 15.26
C LEU A 158 17.80 -26.47 15.73
N GLN A 159 18.73 -26.27 14.80
CA GLN A 159 20.16 -26.23 15.06
C GLN A 159 20.72 -24.83 14.81
N SER A 160 21.68 -24.42 15.63
CA SER A 160 22.36 -23.14 15.44
C SER A 160 23.26 -23.19 14.21
N GLN A 161 23.13 -22.20 13.31
CA GLN A 161 24.03 -22.02 12.18
C GLN A 161 24.69 -20.65 12.27
N PRO A 162 26.03 -20.57 12.23
CA PRO A 162 26.73 -19.29 12.14
C PRO A 162 26.54 -18.70 10.74
N LEU A 163 25.79 -17.60 10.64
CA LEU A 163 25.67 -16.85 9.39
C LEU A 163 26.76 -15.76 9.37
N PRO A 164 27.62 -15.70 8.33
CA PRO A 164 28.50 -14.57 8.13
C PRO A 164 27.66 -13.34 7.77
N TYR A 165 27.60 -12.36 8.66
CA TYR A 165 26.97 -11.08 8.36
C TYR A 165 27.81 -10.32 7.33
N SER A 166 27.23 -10.01 6.18
CA SER A 166 27.82 -9.04 5.25
C SER A 166 27.68 -7.64 5.87
N ARG A 167 28.77 -7.09 6.38
CA ARG A 167 28.86 -5.64 6.62
C ARG A 167 28.84 -4.95 5.25
N GLN A 168 27.77 -4.21 4.97
CA GLN A 168 27.78 -3.14 3.97
C GLN A 168 27.89 -1.81 4.70
#